data_AF-A0A2V1CIF7-F1
#
_entry.id   AF-A0A2V1CIF7-F1
#
_cell.length_a   1.000
_cell.length_b   1.000
_cell.length_c   1.000
_cell.angle_alpha   90.00
_cell.angle_beta   90.00
_cell.angle_gamma   90.00
#
_symmetry.space_group_name_H-M   'P 1'
#
loop_
_entity.id
_entity.type
_entity.pdbx_description
1 polymer ?
#
loop_
_entity_poly.entity_id
_entity_poly.type
_entity_poly.pdbx_seq_one_letter_code
_entity_poly.pdbx_strand_id
1 'polypeptide(L)'
;MPSILALPSNSPALSHRQTKPTKPYQLRGVQSPIFHLYLQTLPSSKSTTSPIPVMGPESSSEYFTIGSTIQGVNSSLYLNIGEKVGGKSFLPLSFGKTANTTAWGLEGDTVITVTGSTYGRRMYSFLLF
;
A
#
# COMPACT_ATOMS: atom_id res chain seq x y z
N MET A 1 -24.13 35.80 25.90
CA MET A 1 -23.55 34.60 25.26
C MET A 1 -22.11 34.94 24.90
N PRO A 2 -21.07 34.41 25.58
CA PRO A 2 -19.71 34.69 25.17
C PRO A 2 -19.33 33.79 23.98
N SER A 3 -18.96 34.41 22.86
CA SER A 3 -18.38 33.72 21.70
C SER A 3 -16.95 33.30 22.02
N ILE A 4 -16.69 32.00 22.01
CA ILE A 4 -15.33 31.46 22.05
C ILE A 4 -14.79 31.47 20.62
N LEU A 5 -13.76 32.28 20.38
CA LEU A 5 -13.00 32.31 19.13
C LEU A 5 -12.10 31.06 19.09
N ALA A 6 -12.41 30.09 18.24
CA ALA A 6 -11.53 28.94 18.02
C ALA A 6 -10.36 29.36 17.11
N LEU A 7 -9.12 29.22 17.60
CA LEU A 7 -7.91 29.38 16.79
C LEU A 7 -7.77 28.15 15.87
N PRO A 8 -7.48 28.31 14.56
CA PRO A 8 -7.26 27.18 13.68
C PRO A 8 -5.95 26.47 14.05
N SER A 9 -6.02 25.17 14.37
CA SER A 9 -4.84 24.33 14.55
C SER A 9 -4.20 24.06 13.18
N ASN A 10 -3.20 24.85 12.82
CA ASN A 10 -2.43 24.65 11.62
C ASN A 10 -1.36 23.57 11.86
N SER A 11 -1.77 22.30 11.87
CA SER A 11 -0.82 21.18 11.78
C SER A 11 -0.28 21.14 10.36
N PRO A 12 1.04 21.20 10.12
CA PRO A 12 1.59 20.96 8.79
C PRO A 12 1.43 19.48 8.50
N ALA A 13 0.35 19.09 7.81
CA ALA A 13 0.32 17.81 7.14
C ALA A 13 1.47 17.85 6.12
N LEU A 14 2.47 16.97 6.27
CA LEU A 14 3.39 16.62 5.19
C LEU A 14 2.54 16.00 4.08
N SER A 15 1.95 16.84 3.24
CA SER A 15 1.32 16.44 2.00
C SER A 15 2.46 16.10 1.06
N HIS A 16 2.94 14.85 1.15
CA HIS A 16 3.77 14.29 0.10
C HIS A 16 2.83 14.14 -1.11
N ARG A 17 2.76 15.19 -1.93
CA ARG A 17 1.99 15.21 -3.17
C ARG A 17 2.61 14.16 -4.09
N GLN A 18 2.11 12.94 -4.03
CA GLN A 18 2.55 11.85 -4.88
C GLN A 18 2.16 12.18 -6.31
N THR A 19 3.13 12.73 -7.04
CA THR A 19 3.00 12.99 -8.47
C THR A 19 2.75 11.67 -9.18
N LYS A 20 1.81 11.67 -10.13
CA LYS A 20 1.51 10.55 -11.01
C LYS A 20 2.81 9.81 -11.40
N PRO A 21 2.88 8.48 -11.26
CA PRO A 21 4.06 7.70 -11.64
C PRO A 21 4.47 8.03 -13.06
N THR A 22 5.67 8.60 -13.22
CA THR A 22 6.25 8.95 -14.52
C THR A 22 6.80 7.72 -15.25
N LYS A 23 6.97 6.59 -14.55
CA LYS A 23 7.38 5.30 -15.09
C LYS A 23 6.79 4.13 -14.28
N PRO A 24 6.63 2.94 -14.88
CA PRO A 24 6.23 1.74 -14.15
C PRO A 24 7.35 1.20 -13.24
N TYR A 25 6.99 0.58 -12.12
CA TYR A 25 7.90 0.07 -11.09
C TYR A 25 7.67 -1.41 -10.80
N GLN A 26 8.73 -2.16 -10.47
CA GLN A 26 8.59 -3.48 -9.89
C GLN A 26 8.58 -3.38 -8.36
N LEU A 27 7.73 -4.17 -7.73
CA LEU A 27 7.71 -4.30 -6.27
C LEU A 27 8.47 -5.56 -5.88
N ARG A 28 9.49 -5.41 -5.05
CA ARG A 28 10.36 -6.53 -4.61
C ARG A 28 10.30 -6.72 -3.11
N GLY A 29 10.30 -7.98 -2.70
CA GLY A 29 10.58 -8.38 -1.32
C GLY A 29 12.08 -8.61 -1.17
N VAL A 30 12.63 -8.17 -0.04
CA VAL A 30 14.01 -8.45 0.33
C VAL A 30 13.98 -9.28 1.60
N GLN A 31 14.43 -10.53 1.51
CA GLN A 31 14.61 -11.42 2.65
C GLN A 31 16.09 -11.84 2.70
N SER A 32 16.61 -12.05 3.90
CA SER A 32 17.96 -12.61 4.10
C SER A 32 17.90 -14.16 4.14
N PRO A 33 18.85 -14.88 3.51
CA PRO A 33 19.95 -14.37 2.66
C PRO A 33 19.39 -13.72 1.38
N ILE A 34 20.10 -12.74 0.80
CA ILE A 34 19.54 -11.80 -0.22
C ILE A 34 18.93 -12.56 -1.40
N PHE A 35 17.61 -12.69 -1.37
CA PHE A 35 16.80 -13.09 -2.52
C PHE A 35 15.96 -11.89 -2.95
N HIS A 36 16.06 -11.53 -4.24
CA HIS A 36 15.14 -10.58 -4.86
C HIS A 36 13.98 -11.36 -5.46
N LEU A 37 12.87 -11.41 -4.73
CA LEU A 37 11.62 -11.89 -5.28
C LEU A 37 10.76 -10.68 -5.66
N TYR A 38 9.96 -10.84 -6.71
CA TYR A 38 9.15 -9.78 -7.28
C TYR A 38 7.67 -10.15 -7.23
N LEU A 39 6.86 -9.15 -6.89
CA LEU A 39 5.42 -9.28 -6.77
C LEU A 39 4.80 -9.55 -8.14
N GLN A 40 3.97 -10.58 -8.20
CA GLN A 40 3.29 -11.01 -9.41
C GLN A 40 1.97 -11.71 -9.06
N THR A 41 1.13 -11.92 -10.06
CA THR A 41 -0.05 -12.78 -9.96
C THR A 41 0.37 -14.25 -10.03
N LEU A 42 -0.23 -15.09 -9.18
CA LEU A 42 0.00 -16.53 -9.23
C LEU A 42 -0.49 -17.07 -10.60
N PRO A 43 0.38 -17.66 -11.45
CA PRO A 43 0.00 -18.06 -12.80
C PRO A 43 -1.13 -19.10 -12.83
N SER A 44 -1.22 -19.94 -11.80
CA SER A 44 -2.22 -21.00 -11.65
C SER A 44 -3.43 -20.56 -10.81
N SER A 45 -3.61 -19.26 -10.55
CA SER A 45 -4.75 -18.76 -9.79
C SER A 45 -6.07 -19.21 -10.42
N LYS A 46 -6.87 -20.00 -9.68
CA LYS A 46 -8.21 -20.43 -10.11
C LYS A 46 -9.22 -19.28 -10.14
N SER A 47 -8.93 -18.17 -9.46
CA SER A 47 -9.75 -16.97 -9.43
C SER A 47 -9.31 -16.00 -10.53
N THR A 48 -10.14 -15.85 -11.56
CA THR A 48 -9.93 -14.90 -12.67
C THR A 48 -10.29 -13.46 -12.29
N THR A 49 -11.07 -13.28 -11.22
CA THR A 49 -11.56 -11.97 -10.76
C THR A 49 -10.75 -11.39 -9.61
N SER A 50 -10.12 -12.23 -8.80
CA SER A 50 -9.23 -11.83 -7.70
C SER A 50 -8.03 -12.77 -7.60
N PRO A 51 -7.02 -12.61 -8.48
CA PRO A 51 -5.87 -13.50 -8.47
C PRO A 51 -5.00 -13.30 -7.23
N ILE A 52 -4.32 -14.38 -6.85
CA ILE A 52 -3.52 -14.42 -5.62
C ILE A 52 -2.18 -13.72 -5.88
N PRO A 53 -1.81 -12.71 -5.09
CA PRO A 53 -0.48 -12.11 -5.15
C PRO A 53 0.56 -13.04 -4.55
N VAL A 54 1.69 -13.22 -5.24
CA VAL A 54 2.81 -14.03 -4.78
C VAL A 54 4.15 -13.36 -5.08
N MET A 55 5.19 -13.79 -4.36
CA MET A 55 6.58 -13.41 -4.59
C MET A 55 7.25 -14.48 -5.47
N GLY A 56 7.87 -14.09 -6.57
CA GLY A 56 8.53 -15.03 -7.49
C GLY A 56 9.67 -14.41 -8.30
N PRO A 57 10.13 -15.06 -9.39
CA PRO A 57 11.28 -14.59 -10.18
C PRO A 57 10.98 -13.28 -10.92
N GLU A 58 12.05 -12.53 -11.23
CA GLU A 58 11.98 -11.24 -11.93
C GLU A 58 11.36 -11.35 -13.31
N SER A 59 11.62 -12.44 -14.03
CA SER A 59 11.14 -12.68 -15.40
C SER A 59 9.61 -12.72 -15.51
N SER A 60 8.92 -13.00 -14.41
CA SER A 60 7.45 -13.01 -14.34
C SER A 60 6.90 -11.90 -13.45
N SER A 61 7.75 -10.95 -13.05
CA SER A 61 7.35 -9.77 -12.28
C SER A 61 6.29 -8.98 -13.02
N GLU A 62 5.34 -8.47 -12.26
CA GLU A 62 4.47 -7.42 -12.75
C GLU A 62 5.11 -6.04 -12.55
N TYR A 63 4.72 -5.10 -13.40
CA TYR A 63 5.06 -3.70 -13.32
C TYR A 63 3.85 -2.92 -12.82
N PHE A 64 4.08 -1.90 -12.00
CA PHE A 64 3.04 -1.17 -11.29
C PHE A 64 3.15 0.34 -11.49
N THR A 65 1.99 0.97 -11.61
CA THR A 65 1.79 2.41 -11.43
C THR A 65 1.47 2.65 -9.95
N ILE A 66 2.36 3.35 -9.23
CA ILE A 66 2.27 3.57 -7.77
C ILE A 66 1.81 5.00 -7.43
N GLY A 67 0.53 5.20 -7.15
CA GLY A 67 -0.04 6.44 -6.60
C GLY A 67 -0.62 6.23 -5.21
N SER A 68 -1.75 6.89 -4.94
CA SER A 68 -2.63 6.53 -3.79
C SER A 68 -3.19 5.10 -3.93
N THR A 69 -3.24 4.58 -5.16
CA THR A 69 -3.50 3.18 -5.48
C THR A 69 -2.28 2.57 -6.16
N ILE A 70 -2.15 1.25 -6.11
CA ILE A 70 -1.10 0.52 -6.82
C ILE A 70 -1.79 -0.34 -7.88
N GLN A 71 -1.57 -0.04 -9.15
CA GLN A 71 -2.21 -0.74 -10.26
C GLN A 71 -1.17 -1.42 -11.16
N GLY A 72 -1.39 -2.70 -11.46
CA GLY A 72 -0.62 -3.45 -12.42
C GLY A 72 -0.77 -2.88 -13.82
N VAL A 73 0.34 -2.70 -14.52
CA VAL A 73 0.39 -2.13 -15.88
C VAL A 73 -0.15 -3.12 -16.90
N ASN A 74 0.18 -4.40 -16.73
CA ASN A 74 -0.21 -5.45 -17.66
C ASN A 74 -1.58 -6.02 -17.30
N SER A 75 -1.85 -6.27 -16.02
CA SER A 75 -3.13 -6.85 -15.59
C SER A 75 -4.25 -5.83 -15.41
N SER A 76 -3.91 -4.54 -15.27
CA SER A 76 -4.83 -3.48 -14.82
C SER A 76 -5.48 -3.73 -13.44
N LEU A 77 -5.00 -4.73 -12.69
CA LEU A 77 -5.52 -5.05 -11.36
C LEU A 77 -4.89 -4.17 -10.28
N TYR A 78 -5.65 -3.88 -9.25
CA TYR A 78 -5.22 -3.10 -8.09
C TYR A 78 -4.73 -4.02 -6.98
N LEU A 79 -3.59 -3.67 -6.38
CA LEU A 79 -3.12 -4.27 -5.15
C LEU A 79 -3.93 -3.70 -3.97
N ASN A 80 -4.63 -4.60 -3.29
CA ASN A 80 -5.60 -4.30 -2.26
C ASN A 80 -5.21 -4.93 -0.93
N ILE A 81 -5.77 -4.39 0.15
CA ILE A 81 -5.65 -4.95 1.50
C ILE A 81 -6.96 -5.66 1.83
N GLY A 82 -6.89 -6.95 2.14
CA GLY A 82 -8.04 -7.76 2.51
C GLY A 82 -8.40 -7.63 3.99
N GLU A 83 -9.47 -8.33 4.36
CA GLU A 83 -9.96 -8.35 5.74
C GLU A 83 -9.10 -9.24 6.65
N LYS A 84 -9.22 -9.01 7.96
CA LYS A 84 -8.48 -9.78 8.97
C LYS A 84 -8.88 -11.26 8.89
N VAL A 85 -7.88 -12.10 8.68
CA VAL A 85 -8.05 -13.56 8.74
C VAL A 85 -7.87 -14.02 10.19
N GLY A 86 -8.83 -14.80 10.69
CA GLY A 86 -8.80 -15.34 12.06
C GLY A 86 -7.47 -16.02 12.40
N GLY A 87 -6.87 -15.65 13.52
CA GLY A 87 -5.59 -16.21 13.99
C GLY A 87 -4.34 -15.67 13.29
N LYS A 88 -4.45 -14.71 12.36
CA LYS A 88 -3.29 -14.06 11.72
C LYS A 88 -3.04 -12.66 12.29
N SER A 89 -1.77 -12.31 12.44
CA SER A 89 -1.31 -10.99 12.87
C SER A 89 -1.20 -9.98 11.72
N PHE A 90 -1.46 -10.42 10.49
CA PHE A 90 -1.37 -9.62 9.27
C PHE A 90 -2.69 -9.60 8.52
N LEU A 91 -2.88 -8.56 7.71
CA LEU A 91 -3.93 -8.50 6.71
C LEU A 91 -3.40 -9.08 5.39
N PRO A 92 -4.19 -9.91 4.69
CA PRO A 92 -3.77 -10.47 3.41
C PRO A 92 -3.76 -9.38 2.33
N LEU A 93 -2.90 -9.53 1.33
CA LEU A 93 -2.97 -8.75 0.11
C LEU A 93 -3.77 -9.52 -0.95
N SER A 94 -4.42 -8.80 -1.86
CA SER A 94 -5.11 -9.38 -3.01
C SER A 94 -4.99 -8.49 -4.23
N PHE A 95 -5.14 -9.09 -5.42
CA PHE A 95 -5.40 -8.31 -6.63
C PHE A 95 -6.91 -8.26 -6.91
N GLY A 96 -7.40 -7.11 -7.36
CA GLY A 96 -8.80 -6.94 -7.73
C GLY A 96 -9.01 -5.92 -8.84
N LYS A 97 -10.16 -5.98 -9.52
CA LYS A 97 -10.50 -5.04 -10.61
C LYS A 97 -10.73 -3.60 -10.15
N THR A 98 -11.01 -3.42 -8.87
CA THR A 98 -11.22 -2.11 -8.23
C THR A 98 -10.25 -1.94 -7.07
N ALA A 99 -9.79 -0.70 -6.85
CA ALA A 99 -9.04 -0.35 -5.66
C ALA A 99 -9.98 -0.30 -4.45
N ASN A 100 -9.65 -1.01 -3.37
CA ASN A 100 -10.41 -0.97 -2.12
C ASN A 100 -9.78 -0.07 -1.05
N THR A 101 -8.61 0.50 -1.35
CA THR A 101 -7.87 1.37 -0.44
C THR A 101 -7.08 2.41 -1.22
N THR A 102 -6.94 3.59 -0.62
CA THR A 102 -6.04 4.67 -1.07
C THR A 102 -4.90 4.90 -0.08
N ALA A 103 -4.72 3.98 0.87
CA ALA A 103 -3.78 4.11 1.96
C ALA A 103 -2.31 3.93 1.55
N TRP A 104 -2.04 3.54 0.30
CA TRP A 104 -0.68 3.31 -0.17
C TRP A 104 0.10 4.62 -0.24
N GLY A 105 1.39 4.54 0.08
CA GLY A 105 2.34 5.62 -0.07
C GLY A 105 3.77 5.08 -0.17
N LEU A 106 4.71 6.00 -0.33
CA LEU A 106 6.13 5.70 -0.42
C LEU A 106 6.90 6.31 0.76
N GLU A 107 7.78 5.53 1.37
CA GLU A 107 8.82 5.99 2.28
C GLU A 107 10.17 5.62 1.66
N GLY A 108 10.79 6.59 0.96
CA GLY A 108 11.87 6.30 0.02
C GLY A 108 11.40 5.37 -1.10
N ASP A 109 12.08 4.24 -1.28
CA ASP A 109 11.72 3.20 -2.26
C ASP A 109 10.77 2.12 -1.69
N THR A 110 10.34 2.25 -0.43
CA THR A 110 9.50 1.26 0.24
C THR A 110 8.03 1.64 0.14
N VAL A 111 7.20 0.70 -0.31
CA VAL A 111 5.74 0.84 -0.25
C VAL A 111 5.27 0.63 1.19
N ILE A 112 4.51 1.60 1.70
CA ILE A 112 3.93 1.59 3.05
C ILE A 112 2.45 1.96 3.01
N THR A 113 1.75 1.76 4.13
CA THR A 113 0.49 2.42 4.42
C THR A 113 0.75 3.75 5.12
N VAL A 114 0.15 4.84 4.61
CA VAL A 114 0.38 6.19 5.15
C VAL A 114 -0.17 6.31 6.58
N THR A 115 0.53 7.08 7.42
CA THR A 115 0.22 7.24 8.87
C THR A 115 -1.21 7.68 9.16
N GLY A 116 -1.83 8.48 8.28
CA GLY A 116 -3.22 8.94 8.43
C GLY A 116 -4.29 7.94 7.99
N SER A 117 -3.92 6.78 7.45
CA SER A 117 -4.88 5.75 7.04
C SER A 117 -5.32 4.87 8.20
N THR A 118 -6.44 4.17 8.04
CA THR A 118 -6.89 3.13 8.99
C THR A 118 -5.89 1.97 9.15
N TYR A 119 -4.95 1.83 8.21
CA TYR A 119 -3.85 0.86 8.23
C TYR A 119 -2.50 1.49 8.63
N GLY A 120 -2.47 2.79 8.90
CA GLY A 120 -1.27 3.54 9.24
C GLY A 120 -0.82 3.28 10.67
N ARG A 121 0.43 3.64 10.98
CA ARG A 121 0.94 3.59 12.36
C ARG A 121 0.13 4.57 13.22
N ARG A 122 -0.42 4.10 14.34
CA ARG A 122 -1.01 5.01 15.34
C ARG A 122 0.07 5.95 15.85
N MET A 123 -0.15 7.25 15.70
CA MET A 123 0.65 8.25 16.40
C MET A 123 0.29 8.18 17.89
N TYR A 124 1.21 7.66 18.71
CA TYR A 124 1.10 7.76 20.16
C TYR A 124 1.69 9.11 20.57
N SER A 125 0.84 10.04 20.98
CA SER A 125 1.30 11.24 21.69
C SER A 125 1.69 10.84 23.10
N PHE A 126 2.98 10.86 23.43
CA PHE A 126 3.41 10.78 24.81
C PHE A 126 3.03 12.11 25.48
N LEU A 127 2.05 12.06 26.40
CA LEU A 127 1.87 13.15 27.35
C LEU A 127 3.09 13.12 28.28
N LEU A 128 3.98 14.08 28.11
CA LEU A 128 4.98 14.38 29.14
C LEU A 128 4.21 15.00 30.30
N PHE A 129 4.19 14.29 31.44
CA PHE A 129 3.72 14.82 32.72
C PHE A 129 4.84 15.60 33.40
#